data_AF-A0A101TGR5-F1
#
_entry.id   AF-A0A101TGR5-F1
#
_cell.length_a   1.000
_cell.length_b   1.000
_cell.length_c   1.000
_cell.angle_alpha   90.00
_cell.angle_beta   90.00
_cell.angle_gamma   90.00
#
_symmetry.space_group_name_H-M   'P 1'
#
loop_
_entity.id
_entity.type
_entity.pdbx_description
1 polymer ?
#
loop_
_entity_poly.entity_id
_entity_poly.type
_entity_poly.pdbx_seq_one_letter_code
_entity_poly.pdbx_strand_id
1 'polypeptide(L)'
;MRSTRSQDKGGWRTLPAEGRQAPAPEWPLTTPSDRELDLWDELWAKPQAVAWEDMGQELEVALFARTLAEAERADGRVDVKKMVRGYLDSLGLSVAGMNRNRWKVAPAVEGDDEGAAETAAPAARRPSARDRLKVVPSGEGA
;
A
#
# COMPACT_ATOMS: atom_id res chain seq x y z
N MET A 1 -19.30 1.42 16.39
CA MET A 1 -19.51 0.30 15.44
C MET A 1 -18.24 0.18 14.61
N ARG A 2 -17.35 -0.77 14.93
CA ARG A 2 -16.02 -0.92 14.33
C ARG A 2 -16.18 -1.63 12.98
N SER A 3 -15.74 -1.03 11.88
CA SER A 3 -15.92 -1.54 10.53
C SER A 3 -15.02 -2.76 10.28
N THR A 4 -15.50 -3.95 10.56
CA THR A 4 -14.92 -5.20 10.04
C THR A 4 -15.10 -5.19 8.51
N ARG A 5 -14.05 -4.88 7.74
CA ARG A 5 -14.16 -4.84 6.26
C ARG A 5 -13.14 -5.74 5.55
N SER A 6 -13.76 -6.69 4.84
CA SER A 6 -13.37 -7.45 3.64
C SER A 6 -11.88 -7.70 3.39
N GLN A 7 -11.40 -8.87 3.80
CA GLN A 7 -10.30 -9.54 3.11
C GLN A 7 -10.85 -10.17 1.82
N ASP A 8 -10.20 -9.90 0.69
CA ASP A 8 -10.55 -10.49 -0.60
C ASP A 8 -10.22 -11.99 -0.63
N LYS A 9 -10.76 -12.70 -1.63
CA LYS A 9 -10.35 -14.07 -1.95
C LYS A 9 -8.83 -14.11 -2.15
N GLY A 10 -8.11 -14.80 -1.27
CA GLY A 10 -6.65 -14.88 -1.26
C GLY A 10 -5.95 -14.13 -0.10
N GLY A 11 -6.72 -13.53 0.82
CA GLY A 11 -6.17 -12.88 2.02
C GLY A 11 -5.53 -11.52 1.73
N TRP A 12 -5.92 -10.88 0.62
CA TRP A 12 -5.50 -9.52 0.28
C TRP A 12 -6.47 -8.49 0.86
N ARG A 13 -5.93 -7.42 1.44
CA ARG A 13 -6.70 -6.27 1.91
C ARG A 13 -6.71 -5.20 0.83
N THR A 14 -7.90 -4.72 0.48
CA THR A 14 -8.07 -3.58 -0.43
C THR A 14 -8.21 -2.30 0.38
N LEU A 15 -7.31 -1.35 0.18
CA LEU A 15 -7.28 -0.04 0.82
C LEU A 15 -7.96 1.00 -0.07
N PRO A 16 -8.69 2.00 0.47
CA PRO A 16 -9.34 3.03 -0.32
C PRO A 16 -8.32 3.94 -1.00
N ALA A 17 -8.54 4.28 -2.28
CA ALA A 17 -7.60 5.10 -3.06
C ALA A 17 -7.50 6.53 -2.53
N GLU A 18 -8.61 7.03 -2.00
CA GLU A 18 -8.80 8.37 -1.47
C GLU A 18 -8.10 8.56 -0.12
N GLY A 19 -7.56 7.49 0.46
CA GLY A 19 -6.94 7.54 1.77
C GLY A 19 -7.93 7.50 2.94
N ARG A 20 -7.41 7.74 4.15
CA ARG A 20 -8.23 7.86 5.35
C ARG A 20 -8.77 9.28 5.43
N GLN A 21 -10.10 9.40 5.61
CA GLN A 21 -10.81 10.68 5.59
C GLN A 21 -10.90 11.38 6.96
N ALA A 22 -10.60 10.66 8.04
CA ALA A 22 -10.61 11.25 9.38
C ALA A 22 -9.32 12.05 9.64
N PRO A 23 -9.36 13.08 10.51
CA PRO A 23 -8.16 13.79 10.94
C PRO A 23 -7.12 12.84 11.53
N ALA A 24 -5.84 13.18 11.40
CA ALA A 24 -4.77 12.43 12.05
C ALA A 24 -5.05 12.29 13.55
N PRO A 25 -4.78 11.12 14.17
CA PRO A 25 -4.95 10.95 15.60
C PRO A 25 -3.98 11.83 16.38
N GLU A 26 -4.20 11.92 17.69
CA GLU A 26 -3.30 12.63 18.59
C GLU A 26 -1.88 12.07 18.49
N TRP A 27 -0.90 12.97 18.42
CA TRP A 27 0.51 12.60 18.35
C TRP A 27 0.94 11.85 19.63
N PRO A 28 1.39 10.58 19.54
CA PRO A 28 1.57 9.72 20.72
C PRO A 28 2.95 9.84 21.38
N LEU A 29 3.91 10.55 20.77
CA LEU A 29 5.26 10.70 21.30
C LEU A 29 5.40 11.98 22.14
N THR A 30 6.59 12.16 22.71
CA THR A 30 7.01 13.46 23.27
C THR A 30 6.91 14.58 22.24
N THR A 31 6.96 15.83 22.72
CA THR A 31 6.84 17.07 21.96
C THR A 31 7.37 16.94 20.53
N PRO A 32 6.49 17.05 19.52
CA PRO A 32 6.90 16.95 18.13
C PRO A 32 7.61 18.21 17.65
N SER A 33 8.44 18.07 16.62
CA SER A 33 8.83 19.21 15.79
C SER A 33 7.79 19.52 14.71
N ASP A 34 7.79 20.72 14.15
CA ASP A 34 6.87 21.11 13.06
C ASP A 34 6.96 20.13 11.88
N ARG A 35 8.17 19.71 11.50
CA ARG A 35 8.37 18.76 10.41
C ARG A 35 7.80 17.36 10.71
N GLU A 36 7.82 16.95 11.98
CA GLU A 36 7.21 15.68 12.41
C GLU A 36 5.69 15.72 12.29
N LEU A 37 5.07 16.86 12.61
CA LEU A 37 3.63 17.07 12.46
C LEU A 37 3.19 17.11 10.99
N ASP A 38 3.96 17.80 10.14
CA ASP A 38 3.68 17.80 8.68
C ASP A 38 3.68 16.37 8.13
N LEU A 39 4.72 15.59 8.46
CA LEU A 39 4.83 14.19 8.05
C LEU A 39 3.71 13.34 8.65
N TRP A 40 3.32 13.59 9.90
CA TRP A 40 2.23 12.88 10.57
C TRP A 40 0.92 13.04 9.80
N ASP A 41 0.55 14.27 9.47
CA ASP A 41 -0.67 14.57 8.73
C ASP A 41 -0.62 13.97 7.31
N GLU A 42 0.51 14.09 6.61
CA GLU A 42 0.71 13.50 5.29
C GLU A 42 0.62 11.96 5.30
N LEU A 43 1.09 11.31 6.38
CA LEU A 43 1.04 9.86 6.54
C LEU A 43 -0.39 9.39 6.83
N TRP A 44 -1.09 10.05 7.74
CA TRP A 44 -2.45 9.69 8.11
C TRP A 44 -3.50 9.94 7.02
N ALA A 45 -3.18 10.75 6.02
CA ALA A 45 -3.99 10.90 4.82
C ALA A 45 -3.87 9.72 3.83
N LYS A 46 -2.90 8.81 3.98
CA LYS A 46 -2.63 7.74 2.99
C LYS A 46 -3.65 6.59 3.07
N PRO A 47 -3.83 5.80 2.00
CA PRO A 47 -4.62 4.55 2.01
C PRO A 47 -4.26 3.59 3.15
N GLN A 48 -2.96 3.46 3.44
CA GLN A 48 -2.42 2.58 4.47
C GLN A 48 -2.89 2.96 5.88
N ALA A 49 -3.24 4.23 6.12
CA ALA A 49 -3.66 4.71 7.43
C ALA A 49 -4.92 4.03 7.95
N VAL A 50 -5.81 3.57 7.06
CA VAL A 50 -6.98 2.76 7.45
C VAL A 50 -6.55 1.42 8.04
N ALA A 51 -5.48 0.82 7.53
CA ALA A 51 -4.94 -0.41 8.07
C ALA A 51 -4.20 -0.18 9.39
N TRP A 52 -3.43 0.91 9.48
CA TRP A 52 -2.72 1.29 10.71
C TRP A 52 -3.67 1.54 11.87
N GLU A 53 -4.78 2.26 11.63
CA GLU A 53 -5.86 2.50 12.62
C GLU A 53 -6.46 1.19 13.14
N ASP A 54 -6.80 0.27 12.23
CA ASP A 54 -7.37 -1.02 12.62
C ASP A 54 -6.42 -1.89 13.44
N MET A 55 -5.11 -1.69 13.28
CA MET A 55 -4.06 -2.44 13.98
C MET A 55 -3.49 -1.71 15.19
N GLY A 56 -3.88 -0.46 15.46
CA GLY A 56 -3.33 0.35 16.55
C GLY A 56 -1.84 0.68 16.36
N GLN A 57 -1.44 1.05 15.14
CA GLN A 57 -0.03 1.34 14.80
C GLN A 57 0.36 2.83 14.95
N GLU A 58 -0.37 3.62 15.72
CA GLU A 58 -0.11 5.05 15.88
C GLU A 58 1.32 5.34 16.33
N LEU A 59 1.80 4.58 17.31
CA LEU A 59 3.16 4.74 17.83
C LEU A 59 4.22 4.43 16.77
N GLU A 60 4.01 3.41 15.94
CA GLU A 60 4.97 3.01 14.89
C GLU A 60 5.02 4.05 13.77
N VAL A 61 3.87 4.59 13.36
CA VAL A 61 3.80 5.69 12.39
C VAL A 61 4.49 6.95 12.94
N ALA A 62 4.36 7.24 14.23
CA ALA A 62 4.96 8.42 14.85
C ALA A 62 6.48 8.29 14.93
N LEU A 63 6.97 7.10 15.29
CA LEU A 63 8.40 6.79 15.27
C LEU A 63 8.98 6.86 13.85
N PHE A 64 8.21 6.43 12.85
CA PHE A 64 8.61 6.59 11.46
C PHE A 64 8.69 8.07 11.06
N ALA A 65 7.68 8.89 11.34
CA ALA A 65 7.68 10.32 11.07
C ALA A 65 8.89 11.03 11.69
N ARG A 66 9.18 10.75 12.98
CA ARG A 66 10.37 11.23 13.68
C ARG A 66 11.68 10.80 13.03
N THR A 67 11.78 9.53 12.69
CA THR A 67 12.98 8.96 12.03
C THR A 67 13.19 9.58 10.65
N LEU A 68 12.11 9.81 9.91
CA LEU A 68 12.16 10.40 8.58
C LEU A 68 12.55 11.89 8.64
N ALA A 69 11.97 12.67 9.56
CA ALA A 69 12.34 14.06 9.79
C ALA A 69 13.84 14.20 10.12
N GLU A 70 14.38 13.33 10.96
CA GLU A 70 15.82 13.29 11.27
C GLU A 70 16.66 12.87 10.05
N ALA A 71 16.20 11.90 9.27
CA ALA A 71 16.90 11.41 8.08
C ALA A 71 16.96 12.44 6.93
N GLU A 72 15.98 13.35 6.84
CA GLU A 72 15.92 14.44 5.86
C GLU A 72 16.96 15.53 6.12
N ARG A 73 17.46 15.65 7.35
CA ARG A 73 18.49 16.64 7.68
C ARG A 73 19.78 16.39 6.90
N ALA A 74 20.43 17.47 6.45
CA ALA A 74 21.69 17.40 5.72
C ALA A 74 22.82 16.75 6.56
N ASP A 75 22.79 16.97 7.88
CA ASP A 75 23.70 16.39 8.86
C ASP A 75 23.16 15.10 9.52
N GLY A 76 22.04 14.57 9.02
CA GLY A 76 21.38 13.38 9.56
C GLY A 76 22.28 12.13 9.50
N ARG A 77 22.30 11.37 10.60
CA ARG A 77 23.19 10.20 10.73
C ARG A 77 22.82 9.08 9.74
N VAL A 78 23.82 8.39 9.20
CA VAL A 78 23.65 7.33 8.19
C VAL A 78 22.88 6.11 8.72
N ASP A 79 23.01 5.79 10.00
CA ASP A 79 22.28 4.70 10.66
C ASP A 79 20.76 4.98 10.71
N VAL A 80 20.36 6.23 10.93
CA VAL A 80 18.95 6.66 10.87
C VAL A 80 18.33 6.38 9.51
N LYS A 81 19.07 6.64 8.41
CA LYS A 81 18.60 6.36 7.05
C LYS A 81 18.32 4.88 6.79
N LYS A 82 19.03 3.97 7.48
CA LYS A 82 18.77 2.52 7.40
C LYS A 82 17.48 2.14 8.13
N MET A 83 17.18 2.79 9.26
CA MET A 83 15.94 2.55 10.02
C MET A 83 14.70 2.93 9.22
N VAL A 84 14.75 4.05 8.47
CA VAL A 84 13.67 4.49 7.57
C VAL A 84 13.20 3.37 6.65
N ARG A 85 14.13 2.59 6.06
CA ARG A 85 13.76 1.50 5.16
C ARG A 85 12.96 0.40 5.86
N GLY A 86 13.33 0.04 7.08
CA GLY A 86 12.61 -0.95 7.88
C GLY A 86 11.17 -0.53 8.15
N TYR A 87 10.96 0.72 8.55
CA TYR A 87 9.62 1.28 8.73
C TYR A 87 8.81 1.32 7.43
N LEU A 88 9.41 1.73 6.30
CA LEU A 88 8.72 1.73 5.01
C LEU A 88 8.19 0.34 4.63
N ASP A 89 8.96 -0.71 4.93
CA ASP A 89 8.56 -2.09 4.68
C ASP A 89 7.48 -2.55 5.68
N SER A 90 7.63 -2.24 6.97
CA SER A 90 6.65 -2.61 8.02
C SER A 90 5.28 -1.95 7.80
N LEU A 91 5.28 -0.63 7.56
CA LEU A 91 4.08 0.19 7.40
C LEU A 91 3.44 0.05 6.01
N GLY A 92 3.97 -0.79 5.12
CA GLY A 92 3.41 -0.98 3.78
C GLY A 92 3.53 0.27 2.89
N LEU A 93 4.55 1.09 3.12
CA LEU A 93 4.83 2.28 2.30
C LEU A 93 5.76 1.95 1.12
N SER A 94 6.46 0.82 1.18
CA SER A 94 7.23 0.29 0.06
C SER A 94 6.43 -0.75 -0.73
N VAL A 95 6.82 -1.00 -1.98
CA VAL A 95 6.26 -2.10 -2.81
C VAL A 95 6.44 -3.46 -2.13
N ALA A 96 7.59 -3.69 -1.47
CA ALA A 96 7.84 -4.92 -0.75
C ALA A 96 6.93 -5.05 0.49
N GLY A 97 6.73 -3.95 1.23
CA GLY A 97 5.84 -3.87 2.37
C GLY A 97 4.37 -4.13 1.99
N MET A 98 3.89 -3.48 0.91
CA MET A 98 2.56 -3.72 0.37
C MET A 98 2.32 -5.19 0.04
N ASN A 99 3.27 -5.83 -0.65
CA ASN A 99 3.19 -7.25 -0.96
C ASN A 99 3.23 -8.15 0.29
N ARG A 100 4.12 -7.85 1.24
CA ARG A 100 4.27 -8.62 2.49
C ARG A 100 3.01 -8.56 3.33
N ASN A 101 2.42 -7.38 3.46
CA ASN A 101 1.20 -7.15 4.21
C ASN A 101 -0.05 -7.60 3.45
N ARG A 102 0.11 -8.01 2.18
CA ARG A 102 -0.96 -8.35 1.23
C ARG A 102 -1.96 -7.21 1.08
N TRP A 103 -1.45 -5.99 0.96
CA TRP A 103 -2.26 -4.81 0.73
C TRP A 103 -2.20 -4.41 -0.74
N LYS A 104 -3.33 -3.95 -1.24
CA LYS A 104 -3.45 -3.29 -2.54
C LYS A 104 -4.34 -2.07 -2.38
N VAL A 105 -4.08 -1.03 -3.16
CA VAL A 105 -4.95 0.15 -3.21
C VAL A 105 -6.04 -0.11 -4.25
N ALA A 106 -7.28 0.29 -3.95
CA ALA A 106 -8.38 0.28 -4.91
C ALA A 106 -8.02 1.14 -6.13
N PRO A 107 -8.57 0.85 -7.32
CA PRO A 107 -8.52 1.82 -8.41
C PRO A 107 -9.19 3.12 -7.95
N ALA A 108 -8.60 4.26 -8.30
CA ALA A 108 -9.26 5.55 -8.07
C ALA A 108 -10.55 5.56 -8.88
N VAL A 109 -11.67 5.86 -8.23
CA VAL A 109 -12.92 6.16 -8.93
C VAL A 109 -12.81 7.61 -9.40
N GLU A 110 -12.44 7.82 -10.66
CA GLU A 110 -12.68 9.10 -11.32
C GLU A 110 -14.20 9.34 -11.26
N GLY A 111 -14.62 10.34 -10.49
CA GLY A 111 -16.03 10.68 -10.35
C GLY A 111 -16.60 11.12 -11.70
N ASP A 112 -17.58 10.37 -12.18
CA ASP A 112 -18.62 10.69 -13.15
C ASP A 112 -18.42 11.95 -14.02
N ASP A 113 -17.86 11.77 -15.22
CA ASP A 113 -18.44 12.43 -16.40
C ASP A 113 -19.77 11.69 -16.67
N GLU A 114 -20.90 12.34 -16.36
CA GLU A 114 -22.23 11.87 -16.71
C GLU A 114 -22.30 11.54 -18.22
N GLY A 115 -22.37 10.24 -18.53
CA GLY A 115 -22.83 9.76 -19.85
C GLY A 115 -21.78 9.14 -20.75
N ALA A 116 -21.24 7.97 -20.39
CA ALA A 116 -20.76 6.99 -21.38
C ALA A 116 -20.71 5.57 -20.80
N ALA A 117 -21.83 5.09 -20.26
CA ALA A 117 -22.02 3.66 -20.05
C ALA A 117 -22.48 3.03 -21.38
N GLU A 118 -21.55 2.68 -22.27
CA GLU A 118 -21.83 1.72 -23.33
C GLU A 118 -20.62 0.80 -23.61
N THR A 119 -20.72 -0.41 -23.05
CA THR A 119 -20.05 -1.67 -23.45
C THR A 119 -18.53 -1.68 -23.63
N ALA A 120 -17.79 -1.97 -22.55
CA ALA A 120 -16.48 -2.60 -22.66
C ALA A 120 -16.64 -4.14 -22.67
N ALA A 121 -16.62 -4.73 -23.87
CA ALA A 121 -16.57 -6.18 -24.07
C ALA A 121 -15.28 -6.78 -23.45
N PRO A 122 -15.30 -8.05 -22.99
CA PRO A 122 -14.15 -8.63 -22.31
C PRO A 122 -12.97 -8.81 -23.28
N ALA A 123 -11.82 -8.23 -22.91
CA ALA A 123 -10.57 -8.39 -23.65
C ALA A 123 -10.21 -9.88 -23.80
N ALA A 124 -9.97 -10.30 -25.05
CA ALA A 124 -9.64 -11.68 -25.39
C ALA A 124 -8.39 -12.16 -24.62
N ARG A 125 -8.47 -13.37 -24.04
CA ARG A 125 -7.37 -14.01 -23.30
C ARG A 125 -6.15 -14.17 -24.21
N ARG A 126 -5.01 -13.64 -23.76
CA ARG A 126 -3.72 -13.84 -24.43
C ARG A 126 -3.30 -15.32 -24.26
N PRO A 127 -2.87 -16.02 -25.34
CA PRO A 127 -2.55 -17.45 -25.27
C PRO A 127 -1.40 -17.71 -24.30
N SER A 128 -1.54 -18.73 -23.47
CA SER A 128 -0.57 -19.06 -22.42
C SER A 128 0.58 -19.90 -22.97
N ALA A 129 1.71 -19.95 -22.26
CA ALA A 129 2.88 -20.75 -22.64
C ALA A 129 2.58 -22.26 -22.81
N ARG A 130 1.49 -22.77 -22.21
CA ARG A 130 1.00 -24.14 -22.40
C ARG A 130 0.40 -24.40 -23.78
N ASP A 131 -0.18 -23.40 -24.44
CA ASP A 131 -0.75 -23.55 -25.79
C ASP A 131 0.33 -23.71 -26.87
N ARG A 132 1.58 -23.35 -26.55
CA ARG A 132 2.70 -23.39 -27.50
C ARG A 132 3.44 -24.72 -27.50
N LEU A 133 3.18 -25.60 -26.54
CA LEU A 133 3.86 -26.89 -26.43
C LEU A 133 2.98 -28.00 -27.03
N LYS A 134 2.98 -28.12 -28.37
CA LYS A 134 2.42 -29.31 -29.03
C LYS A 134 3.45 -30.45 -28.95
N VAL A 135 3.07 -31.52 -28.26
CA VAL A 135 3.82 -32.78 -28.19
C VAL A 135 3.89 -33.39 -29.59
N VAL A 136 5.10 -33.62 -30.10
CA VAL A 136 5.32 -34.44 -31.30
C VAL A 136 5.17 -35.90 -30.87
N PRO A 137 4.30 -36.71 -31.51
CA PRO A 137 4.24 -38.14 -31.23
C PRO A 137 5.56 -38.78 -31.68
N SER A 138 6.29 -39.39 -30.76
CA SER A 138 7.31 -40.38 -31.09
C SER A 138 6.61 -41.61 -31.65
N GLY A 139 6.90 -41.95 -32.90
CA GLY A 139 6.48 -43.20 -33.54
C GLY A 139 7.61 -43.73 -34.41
N GLU A 140 8.18 -44.85 -33.99
CA GLU A 140 9.22 -45.64 -34.65
C GLU A 140 8.74 -46.32 -35.94
N GLY A 141 9.68 -46.52 -36.88
CA GLY A 141 9.84 -47.79 -37.58
C GLY A 141 9.05 -48.04 -38.88
N ALA A 142 9.72 -47.86 -40.01
CA ALA A 142 9.82 -48.84 -41.10
C ALA A 142 11.06 -48.53 -41.97
#